data_AF-X1HN85-F1
#
_entry.id   AF-X1HN85-F1
#
_cell.length_a   1.000
_cell.length_b   1.000
_cell.length_c   1.000
_cell.angle_alpha   90.00
_cell.angle_beta   90.00
_cell.angle_gamma   90.00
#
_symmetry.space_group_name_H-M   'P 1'
#
loop_
_entity.id
_entity.type
_entity.pdbx_description
1 polymer ?
#
loop_
_entity_poly.entity_id
_entity_poly.type
_entity_poly.pdbx_seq_one_letter_code
_entity_poly.pdbx_strand_id
1 'polypeptide(L)'
;MPTHLGQTDIQQWIRKISESKLSVPEYFSNKKVPFSQAQYYRYKKRIDQEGTESLEDQRRKGNNRRITAEVEGYLKGYVSGKPESSLAEIKGVVKERFHIELSEAGISRCLKRLGCSRKDKPRQEKVERTYTVCGGFELISALACHMGWPQFVSAIIKKRTQQIKRSKLWEKNNPEAKKLGRNKKGQFTSKYNQRLEVREKRFESIENKREGKNFRSMSISAASPLVIARKSLAMLALPVVTNNGMIRSVDTPLGDAL
;
A
#
# COMPACT_ATOMS: atom_id res chain seq x y z
N MET A 1 -28.71 30.22 -35.46
CA MET A 1 -28.74 29.01 -36.31
C MET A 1 -29.85 28.12 -35.78
N PRO A 2 -30.88 27.78 -36.58
CA PRO A 2 -32.01 27.00 -36.08
C PRO A 2 -31.52 25.63 -35.59
N THR A 3 -31.80 25.32 -34.33
CA THR A 3 -31.20 24.19 -33.58
C THR A 3 -31.87 22.85 -33.84
N HIS A 4 -32.90 22.80 -34.69
CA HIS A 4 -33.61 21.57 -35.05
C HIS A 4 -33.95 21.57 -36.54
N LEU A 5 -33.22 20.79 -37.33
CA LEU A 5 -33.57 20.47 -38.72
C LEU A 5 -34.58 19.33 -38.72
N GLY A 6 -35.61 19.40 -39.57
CA GLY A 6 -36.53 18.30 -39.77
C GLY A 6 -35.85 17.09 -40.43
N GLN A 7 -36.41 15.89 -40.22
CA GLN A 7 -35.98 14.66 -40.88
C GLN A 7 -35.86 14.83 -42.41
N THR A 8 -36.86 15.47 -43.01
CA THR A 8 -36.93 15.81 -44.44
C THR A 8 -35.81 16.75 -44.87
N ASP A 9 -35.43 17.72 -44.05
CA ASP A 9 -34.34 18.64 -44.35
C ASP A 9 -32.99 17.92 -44.36
N ILE A 10 -32.74 17.06 -43.37
CA ILE A 10 -31.50 16.28 -43.26
C ILE A 10 -31.34 15.35 -44.46
N GLN A 11 -32.41 14.67 -44.87
CA GLN A 11 -32.40 13.78 -46.04
C GLN A 11 -32.09 14.55 -47.33
N GLN A 12 -32.71 15.71 -47.54
CA GLN A 12 -32.43 16.54 -48.71
C GLN A 12 -30.97 17.01 -48.75
N TRP A 13 -30.40 17.38 -47.60
CA TRP A 13 -28.99 17.75 -47.53
C TRP A 13 -28.06 16.58 -47.81
N ILE A 14 -28.33 15.39 -47.26
CA ILE A 14 -27.53 14.18 -47.53
C ILE A 14 -27.56 13.85 -49.03
N ARG A 15 -28.75 13.91 -49.65
CA ARG A 15 -28.93 13.68 -51.08
C ARG A 15 -28.15 14.70 -51.93
N LYS A 16 -28.25 15.99 -51.60
CA LYS A 16 -27.50 17.07 -52.29
C LYS A 16 -25.98 16.91 -52.17
N ILE A 17 -25.49 16.38 -51.05
CA ILE A 17 -24.06 16.10 -50.86
C ILE A 17 -23.65 14.87 -51.68
N SER A 18 -24.45 13.79 -51.67
CA SER A 18 -24.14 12.55 -52.39
C SER A 18 -24.23 12.66 -53.91
N GLU A 19 -25.13 13.51 -54.42
CA GLU A 19 -25.28 13.77 -55.87
C GLU A 19 -24.27 14.82 -56.37
N SER A 20 -23.54 15.48 -55.47
CA SER A 20 -22.51 16.43 -55.86
C SER A 20 -21.28 15.72 -56.41
N LYS A 21 -20.62 16.32 -57.41
CA LYS A 21 -19.34 15.83 -57.94
C LYS A 21 -18.13 16.18 -57.04
N LEU A 22 -18.37 16.83 -55.91
CA LEU A 22 -17.33 17.27 -54.97
C LEU A 22 -17.09 16.20 -53.90
N SER A 23 -15.89 16.15 -53.35
CA SER A 23 -15.66 15.33 -52.15
C SER A 23 -16.43 15.92 -50.95
N VAL A 24 -16.81 15.07 -50.00
CA VAL A 24 -17.54 15.52 -48.79
C VAL A 24 -16.79 16.64 -48.05
N PRO A 25 -15.46 16.57 -47.81
CA PRO A 25 -14.73 17.68 -47.20
C PRO A 25 -14.81 18.97 -48.02
N GLU A 26 -14.63 18.91 -49.34
CA GLU A 26 -14.70 20.09 -50.22
C GLU A 26 -16.10 20.71 -50.25
N TYR A 27 -17.14 19.89 -50.20
CA TYR A 27 -18.52 20.37 -50.16
C TYR A 27 -18.79 21.18 -48.88
N PHE A 28 -18.31 20.70 -47.73
CA PHE A 28 -18.48 21.40 -46.44
C PHE A 28 -17.63 22.67 -46.33
N SER A 29 -16.48 22.73 -47.01
CA SER A 29 -15.67 23.95 -47.08
C SER A 29 -16.30 25.03 -47.98
N ASN A 30 -16.97 24.63 -49.06
CA ASN A 30 -17.50 25.55 -50.07
C ASN A 30 -18.98 25.92 -49.90
N LYS A 31 -19.75 25.15 -49.13
CA LYS A 31 -21.20 25.36 -48.94
C LYS A 31 -21.55 25.45 -47.46
N LYS A 32 -22.50 26.34 -47.12
CA LYS A 32 -23.05 26.45 -45.76
C LYS A 32 -24.02 25.30 -45.50
N VAL A 33 -23.50 24.22 -44.91
CA VAL A 33 -24.30 23.07 -44.47
C VAL A 33 -24.75 23.30 -43.02
N PRO A 34 -26.01 23.01 -42.66
CA PRO A 34 -26.55 23.31 -41.32
C PRO A 34 -26.16 22.27 -40.25
N PHE A 35 -25.23 21.37 -40.54
CA PHE A 35 -24.66 20.38 -39.62
C PHE A 35 -23.17 20.17 -39.96
N SER A 36 -22.43 19.47 -39.10
CA SER A 36 -21.01 19.20 -39.28
C SER A 36 -20.74 17.96 -40.15
N GLN A 37 -19.53 17.87 -40.69
CA GLN A 37 -19.10 16.69 -41.47
C GLN A 37 -19.19 15.38 -40.65
N ALA A 38 -18.91 15.43 -39.35
CA ALA A 38 -19.07 14.27 -38.48
C ALA A 38 -20.55 13.86 -38.33
N GLN A 39 -21.47 14.83 -38.28
CA GLN A 39 -22.91 14.56 -38.25
C GLN A 39 -23.40 13.95 -39.58
N TYR A 40 -22.86 14.38 -40.73
CA TYR A 40 -23.16 13.78 -42.03
C TYR A 40 -22.90 12.26 -42.05
N TYR A 41 -21.69 11.81 -41.68
CA TYR A 41 -21.38 10.39 -41.68
C TYR A 41 -22.24 9.60 -40.67
N ARG A 42 -22.60 10.20 -39.54
CA ARG A 42 -23.53 9.59 -38.58
C ARG A 42 -24.93 9.44 -39.15
N TYR A 43 -25.47 10.45 -39.83
CA TYR A 43 -26.79 10.37 -40.44
C TYR A 43 -26.81 9.39 -41.61
N LYS A 44 -25.80 9.43 -42.49
CA LYS A 44 -25.66 8.48 -43.60
C LYS A 44 -25.62 7.04 -43.09
N LYS A 45 -24.78 6.76 -42.09
CA LYS A 45 -24.70 5.44 -41.46
C LYS A 45 -26.04 4.98 -40.88
N ARG A 46 -26.80 5.85 -40.22
CA ARG A 46 -28.12 5.51 -39.67
C ARG A 46 -29.14 5.22 -40.77
N ILE A 47 -29.17 6.03 -41.83
CA ILE A 47 -30.04 5.77 -42.99
C ILE A 47 -29.71 4.41 -43.61
N ASP A 48 -28.43 4.11 -43.80
CA ASP A 48 -27.97 2.85 -44.42
C ASP A 48 -28.32 1.62 -43.56
N GLN A 49 -28.39 1.77 -42.24
CA GLN A 49 -28.64 0.66 -41.30
C GLN A 49 -30.11 0.46 -40.94
N GLU A 50 -30.85 1.55 -40.75
CA GLU A 50 -32.17 1.56 -40.12
C GLU A 50 -33.23 2.28 -40.98
N GLY A 51 -32.88 2.74 -42.18
CA GLY A 51 -33.77 3.46 -43.08
C GLY A 51 -33.96 4.93 -42.71
N THR A 52 -34.76 5.62 -43.51
CA THR A 52 -35.01 7.08 -43.41
C THR A 52 -35.74 7.50 -42.13
N GLU A 53 -36.52 6.60 -41.53
CA GLU A 53 -37.26 6.79 -40.27
C GLU A 53 -36.34 6.91 -39.04
N SER A 54 -35.10 6.41 -39.13
CA SER A 54 -34.08 6.50 -38.06
C SER A 54 -33.64 7.93 -37.69
N LEU A 55 -33.98 8.91 -38.53
CA LEU A 55 -33.71 10.32 -38.32
C LEU A 55 -34.79 11.05 -37.52
N GLU A 56 -35.90 10.38 -37.17
CA GLU A 56 -36.92 10.97 -36.32
C GLU A 56 -36.41 11.22 -34.89
N ASP A 57 -36.82 12.35 -34.31
CA ASP A 57 -36.52 12.67 -32.92
C ASP A 57 -37.30 11.75 -31.97
N GLN A 58 -36.63 10.67 -31.54
CA GLN A 58 -37.21 9.69 -30.63
C GLN A 58 -37.45 10.21 -29.20
N ARG A 59 -37.12 11.48 -28.88
CA ARG A 59 -37.45 12.09 -27.58
C ARG A 59 -38.95 12.13 -27.29
N ARG A 60 -39.81 12.05 -28.33
CA ARG A 60 -41.28 11.97 -28.18
C ARG A 60 -41.79 10.61 -27.71
N LYS A 61 -40.97 9.54 -27.76
CA LYS A 61 -41.38 8.18 -27.32
C LYS A 61 -41.41 7.96 -25.80
N GLY A 62 -41.13 8.97 -24.98
CA GLY A 62 -41.45 8.98 -23.55
C GLY A 62 -40.71 7.95 -22.67
N ASN A 63 -39.86 8.43 -21.77
CA ASN A 63 -39.35 7.71 -20.58
C ASN A 63 -38.55 6.40 -20.80
N ASN A 64 -37.28 6.53 -21.19
CA ASN A 64 -36.22 5.58 -20.78
C ASN A 64 -35.85 5.77 -19.29
N ARG A 65 -36.83 5.97 -18.41
CA ARG A 65 -36.56 6.10 -16.97
C ARG A 65 -36.34 4.70 -16.41
N ARG A 66 -35.11 4.42 -15.98
CA ARG A 66 -34.77 3.21 -15.21
C ARG A 66 -35.51 3.12 -13.87
N ILE A 67 -36.09 4.22 -13.38
CA ILE A 67 -36.76 4.33 -12.09
C ILE A 67 -38.27 4.43 -12.34
N THR A 68 -39.01 3.43 -11.87
CA THR A 68 -40.48 3.37 -11.92
C THR A 68 -41.11 4.11 -10.73
N ALA A 69 -42.41 4.39 -10.81
CA ALA A 69 -43.15 5.05 -9.73
C ALA A 69 -43.11 4.27 -8.40
N GLU A 70 -43.08 2.94 -8.48
CA GLU A 70 -42.93 2.06 -7.32
C GLU A 70 -41.59 2.28 -6.60
N VAL A 71 -40.49 2.34 -7.36
CA VAL A 71 -39.15 2.61 -6.82
C VAL A 71 -39.08 4.00 -6.20
N GLU A 72 -39.75 4.99 -6.80
CA GLU A 72 -39.85 6.34 -6.24
C GLU A 72 -40.60 6.37 -4.91
N GLY A 73 -41.73 5.65 -4.81
CA GLY A 73 -42.49 5.51 -3.57
C GLY A 73 -41.68 4.82 -2.47
N TYR A 74 -40.97 3.74 -2.83
CA TYR A 74 -40.08 3.04 -1.92
C TYR A 74 -38.95 3.93 -1.40
N LEU A 75 -38.27 4.65 -2.30
CA LEU A 75 -37.16 5.55 -1.94
C LEU A 75 -37.61 6.66 -0.99
N LYS A 76 -38.81 7.22 -1.21
CA LYS A 76 -39.41 8.19 -0.28
C LYS A 76 -39.58 7.59 1.11
N GLY A 77 -40.22 6.42 1.22
CA GLY A 77 -40.42 5.75 2.51
C GLY A 77 -39.10 5.38 3.20
N TYR A 78 -38.13 4.85 2.44
CA TYR A 78 -36.84 4.44 2.96
C TYR A 78 -36.03 5.62 3.52
N VAL A 79 -35.96 6.73 2.80
CA VAL A 79 -35.21 7.92 3.24
C VAL A 79 -35.93 8.63 4.39
N SER A 80 -37.27 8.65 4.40
CA SER A 80 -38.04 9.17 5.53
C SER A 80 -37.80 8.36 6.82
N GLY A 81 -37.69 7.03 6.73
CA GLY A 81 -37.39 6.17 7.87
C GLY A 81 -35.92 6.17 8.29
N LYS A 82 -34.99 6.46 7.37
CA LYS A 82 -33.53 6.45 7.58
C LYS A 82 -32.86 7.66 6.91
N PRO A 83 -33.04 8.88 7.45
CA PRO A 83 -32.52 10.10 6.81
C PRO A 83 -30.98 10.16 6.77
N GLU A 84 -30.30 9.44 7.66
CA GLU A 84 -28.83 9.35 7.78
C GLU A 84 -28.18 8.43 6.73
N SER A 85 -28.98 7.76 5.87
CA SER A 85 -28.46 6.77 4.94
C SER A 85 -27.58 7.37 3.84
N SER A 86 -26.45 6.72 3.60
CA SER A 86 -25.50 7.14 2.55
C SER A 86 -26.05 6.83 1.14
N LEU A 87 -25.53 7.50 0.10
CA LEU A 87 -25.94 7.21 -1.29
C LEU A 87 -25.56 5.79 -1.70
N ALA A 88 -24.44 5.27 -1.18
CA ALA A 88 -23.99 3.90 -1.39
C ALA A 88 -24.95 2.88 -0.78
N GLU A 89 -25.42 3.12 0.46
CA GLU A 89 -26.44 2.29 1.10
C GLU A 89 -27.74 2.28 0.28
N ILE A 90 -28.25 3.45 -0.11
CA ILE A 90 -29.49 3.58 -0.88
C ILE A 90 -29.36 2.89 -2.25
N LYS A 91 -28.21 3.06 -2.93
CA LYS A 91 -27.89 2.35 -4.18
C LYS A 91 -27.93 0.84 -3.98
N GLY A 92 -27.34 0.34 -2.90
CA GLY A 92 -27.34 -1.10 -2.56
C GLY A 92 -28.75 -1.64 -2.44
N VAL A 93 -29.61 -0.97 -1.68
CA VAL A 93 -31.00 -1.37 -1.46
C VAL A 93 -31.82 -1.36 -2.76
N VAL A 94 -31.61 -0.36 -3.63
CA VAL A 94 -32.30 -0.32 -4.94
C VAL A 94 -31.85 -1.47 -5.85
N LYS A 95 -30.55 -1.77 -5.85
CA LYS A 95 -30.00 -2.90 -6.63
C LYS A 95 -30.51 -4.24 -6.10
N GLU A 96 -30.54 -4.42 -4.79
CA GLU A 96 -30.97 -5.66 -4.15
C GLU A 96 -32.47 -5.92 -4.35
N ARG A 97 -33.30 -4.88 -4.15
CA ARG A 97 -34.76 -5.04 -4.12
C ARG A 97 -35.43 -4.94 -5.49
N PHE A 98 -34.88 -4.15 -6.40
CA PHE A 98 -35.49 -3.89 -7.71
C PHE A 98 -34.60 -4.26 -8.89
N HIS A 99 -33.40 -4.81 -8.64
CA HIS A 99 -32.41 -5.16 -9.68
C HIS A 99 -32.05 -4.01 -10.62
N ILE A 100 -32.18 -2.77 -10.14
CA ILE A 100 -31.88 -1.55 -10.89
C ILE A 100 -30.49 -1.05 -10.50
N GLU A 101 -29.58 -0.99 -11.47
CA GLU A 101 -28.26 -0.39 -11.28
C GLU A 101 -28.23 1.10 -11.61
N LEU A 102 -27.89 1.91 -10.60
CA LEU A 102 -27.72 3.35 -10.71
C LEU A 102 -26.37 3.77 -10.13
N SER A 103 -25.82 4.85 -10.67
CA SER A 103 -24.70 5.54 -10.03
C SER A 103 -25.17 6.34 -8.82
N GLU A 104 -24.27 6.67 -7.89
CA GLU A 104 -24.60 7.51 -6.73
C GLU A 104 -25.13 8.89 -7.16
N ALA A 105 -24.59 9.45 -8.26
CA ALA A 105 -25.11 10.68 -8.87
C ALA A 105 -26.52 10.49 -9.47
N GLY A 106 -26.86 9.30 -9.94
CA GLY A 106 -28.21 8.95 -10.39
C GLY A 106 -29.20 8.89 -9.23
N ILE A 107 -28.82 8.23 -8.13
CA ILE A 107 -29.60 8.19 -6.89
C ILE A 107 -29.80 9.60 -6.32
N SER A 108 -28.72 10.40 -6.23
CA SER A 108 -28.78 11.78 -5.73
C SER A 108 -29.75 12.65 -6.55
N ARG A 109 -29.70 12.58 -7.88
CA ARG A 109 -30.65 13.28 -8.75
C ARG A 109 -32.09 12.81 -8.55
N CYS A 110 -32.30 11.51 -8.38
CA CYS A 110 -33.62 10.96 -8.10
C CYS A 110 -34.17 11.51 -6.77
N LEU A 111 -33.37 11.47 -5.71
CA LEU A 111 -33.78 11.96 -4.38
C LEU A 111 -34.08 13.46 -4.40
N LYS A 112 -33.26 14.28 -5.07
CA LYS A 112 -33.53 15.72 -5.26
C LYS A 112 -34.86 15.97 -5.97
N ARG A 113 -35.13 15.22 -7.04
CA ARG A 113 -36.41 15.31 -7.77
C ARG A 113 -37.60 14.90 -6.91
N LEU A 114 -37.43 13.93 -6.02
CA LEU A 114 -38.47 13.45 -5.10
C LEU A 114 -38.66 14.36 -3.87
N GLY A 115 -37.82 15.38 -3.69
CA GLY A 115 -37.85 16.26 -2.51
C GLY A 115 -37.35 15.58 -1.23
N CYS A 116 -36.60 14.49 -1.35
CA CYS A 116 -36.08 13.76 -0.19
C CYS A 116 -34.81 14.43 0.34
N SER A 117 -34.88 15.01 1.53
CA SER A 117 -33.73 15.53 2.26
C SER A 117 -33.08 14.43 3.08
N ARG A 118 -31.76 14.26 2.93
CA ARG A 118 -30.95 13.39 3.78
C ARG A 118 -30.27 14.24 4.86
N LYS A 119 -30.05 13.65 6.03
CA LYS A 119 -29.18 14.24 7.05
C LYS A 119 -27.75 13.82 6.77
N ASP A 120 -26.82 14.75 6.96
CA ASP A 120 -25.41 14.42 6.89
C ASP A 120 -25.06 13.55 8.09
N LYS A 121 -24.63 12.32 7.81
CA LYS A 121 -24.15 11.39 8.83
C LYS A 121 -23.02 12.10 9.59
N PRO A 122 -23.04 12.15 10.94
CA PRO A 122 -21.99 12.81 11.69
C PRO A 122 -20.64 12.23 11.27
N ARG A 123 -19.77 13.10 10.74
CA ARG A 123 -18.44 12.71 10.28
C ARG A 123 -17.70 12.21 11.50
N GLN A 124 -17.42 10.91 11.57
CA GLN A 124 -16.58 10.38 12.65
C GLN A 124 -15.27 11.15 12.62
N GLU A 125 -14.97 11.83 13.73
CA GLU A 125 -13.69 12.53 13.91
C GLU A 125 -12.59 11.51 13.65
N LYS A 126 -11.72 11.82 12.68
CA LYS A 126 -10.51 11.03 12.48
C LYS A 126 -9.65 11.24 13.71
N VAL A 127 -9.69 10.30 14.63
CA VAL A 127 -8.73 10.24 15.74
C VAL A 127 -7.33 10.23 15.12
N GLU A 128 -6.55 11.29 15.34
CA GLU A 128 -5.15 11.33 14.97
C GLU A 128 -4.43 10.23 15.76
N ARG A 129 -4.08 9.15 15.06
CA ARG A 129 -3.27 8.07 15.61
C ARG A 129 -1.82 8.37 15.28
N THR A 130 -1.03 8.73 16.28
CA THR A 130 0.42 8.79 16.18
C THR A 130 0.98 7.37 16.19
N TYR A 131 1.63 6.98 15.10
CA TYR A 131 2.31 5.70 14.99
C TYR A 131 3.72 5.80 15.57
N THR A 132 4.02 5.04 16.62
CA THR A 132 5.37 4.89 17.17
C THR A 132 6.14 3.83 16.38
N VAL A 133 7.23 4.22 15.73
CA VAL A 133 8.01 3.34 14.82
C VAL A 133 8.56 2.08 15.51
N CYS A 134 8.91 2.17 16.81
CA CYS A 134 9.50 1.06 17.57
C CYS A 134 8.71 0.66 18.83
N GLY A 135 7.42 1.06 18.94
CA GLY A 135 6.65 0.90 20.18
C GLY A 135 6.61 -0.55 20.71
N GLY A 136 6.56 -1.55 19.83
CA GLY A 136 6.64 -2.96 20.23
C GLY A 136 7.97 -3.34 20.90
N PHE A 137 9.10 -2.89 20.36
CA PHE A 137 10.42 -3.14 20.93
C PHE A 137 10.68 -2.34 22.21
N GLU A 138 10.12 -1.13 22.32
CA GLU A 138 10.14 -0.33 23.54
C GLU A 138 9.40 -1.05 24.67
N LEU A 139 8.21 -1.59 24.39
CA LEU A 139 7.44 -2.39 25.35
C LEU A 139 8.18 -3.67 25.77
N ILE A 140 8.75 -4.41 24.82
CA ILE A 140 9.54 -5.63 25.11
C ILE A 140 10.77 -5.28 25.96
N SER A 141 11.48 -4.21 25.62
CA SER A 141 12.67 -3.76 26.37
C SER A 141 12.32 -3.32 27.79
N ALA A 142 11.23 -2.56 27.94
CA ALA A 142 10.71 -2.14 29.24
C ALA A 142 10.31 -3.35 30.09
N LEU A 143 9.59 -4.31 29.51
CA LEU A 143 9.19 -5.53 30.19
C LEU A 143 10.39 -6.37 30.62
N ALA A 144 11.38 -6.55 29.74
CA ALA A 144 12.59 -7.28 30.06
C ALA A 144 13.40 -6.62 31.19
N CYS A 145 13.50 -5.29 31.20
CA CYS A 145 14.09 -4.54 32.30
C CYS A 145 13.32 -4.73 33.60
N HIS A 146 11.98 -4.62 33.55
CA HIS A 146 11.11 -4.80 34.71
C HIS A 146 11.25 -6.21 35.31
N MET A 147 11.34 -7.24 34.47
CA MET A 147 11.55 -8.63 34.90
C MET A 147 12.99 -8.95 35.33
N GLY A 148 13.91 -7.98 35.28
CA GLY A 148 15.32 -8.19 35.66
C GLY A 148 16.10 -9.09 34.69
N TRP A 149 15.68 -9.15 33.42
CA TRP A 149 16.32 -9.97 32.39
C TRP A 149 17.83 -9.70 32.25
N PRO A 150 18.32 -8.44 32.23
CA PRO A 150 19.76 -8.17 32.13
C PRO A 150 20.57 -8.78 33.28
N GLN A 151 20.02 -8.75 34.50
CA GLN A 151 20.64 -9.30 35.70
C GLN A 151 20.65 -10.83 35.64
N PHE A 152 19.54 -11.44 35.21
CA PHE A 152 19.43 -12.88 35.03
C PHE A 152 20.43 -13.42 34.00
N VAL A 153 20.51 -12.79 32.83
CA VAL A 153 21.47 -13.16 31.77
C VAL A 153 22.91 -12.99 32.26
N SER A 154 23.21 -11.90 32.97
CA SER A 154 24.52 -11.70 33.57
C SER A 154 24.89 -12.83 34.55
N ALA A 155 23.95 -13.26 35.39
CA ALA A 155 24.19 -14.35 36.34
C ALA A 155 24.52 -15.67 35.62
N ILE A 156 23.77 -16.01 34.56
CA ILE A 156 24.04 -17.20 33.73
C ILE A 156 25.43 -17.13 33.10
N ILE A 157 25.77 -16.01 32.45
CA ILE A 157 27.08 -15.83 31.80
C ILE A 157 28.20 -15.94 32.84
N LYS A 158 28.01 -15.37 34.03
CA LYS A 158 29.00 -15.43 35.11
C LYS A 158 29.18 -16.86 35.62
N LYS A 159 28.08 -17.58 35.86
CA LYS A 159 28.09 -19.00 36.26
C LYS A 159 28.81 -19.84 35.21
N ARG A 160 28.51 -19.66 33.93
CA ARG A 160 29.17 -20.39 32.85
C ARG A 160 30.66 -20.06 32.76
N THR A 161 31.01 -18.79 32.91
CA THR A 161 32.42 -18.36 32.93
C THR A 161 33.18 -18.99 34.11
N GLN A 162 32.57 -19.08 35.30
CA GLN A 162 33.17 -19.76 36.46
C GLN A 162 33.35 -21.26 36.22
N GLN A 163 32.38 -21.92 35.58
CA GLN A 163 32.53 -23.33 35.19
C GLN A 163 33.70 -23.52 34.22
N ILE A 164 33.82 -22.66 33.21
CA ILE A 164 34.94 -22.72 32.25
C ILE A 164 36.26 -22.49 32.99
N LYS A 165 36.35 -21.52 33.91
CA LYS A 165 37.56 -21.27 34.74
C LYS A 165 38.05 -22.50 35.52
N ARG A 166 37.14 -23.41 35.86
CA ARG A 166 37.43 -24.66 36.59
C ARG A 166 37.67 -25.86 35.67
N SER A 167 37.49 -25.70 34.36
CA SER A 167 37.67 -26.78 33.39
C SER A 167 39.00 -26.68 32.65
N LYS A 168 39.34 -27.73 31.90
CA LYS A 168 40.52 -27.78 31.04
C LYS A 168 40.51 -26.73 29.92
N LEU A 169 39.35 -26.12 29.62
CA LEU A 169 39.20 -25.06 28.62
C LEU A 169 39.78 -23.72 29.07
N TRP A 170 40.08 -23.55 30.37
CA TRP A 170 40.74 -22.35 30.90
C TRP A 170 42.25 -22.47 30.82
N GLU A 171 42.77 -22.49 29.59
CA GLU A 171 44.19 -22.61 29.33
C GLU A 171 44.98 -21.40 29.85
N LYS A 172 46.28 -21.62 30.14
CA LYS A 172 47.21 -20.52 30.42
C LYS A 172 47.29 -19.63 29.18
N ASN A 173 47.11 -18.33 29.37
CA ASN A 173 47.31 -17.37 28.29
C ASN A 173 48.72 -17.55 27.74
N ASN A 174 48.86 -17.80 26.44
CA ASN A 174 50.12 -17.61 25.74
C ASN A 174 50.18 -16.13 25.28
N PRO A 175 50.94 -15.25 25.97
CA PRO A 175 51.05 -13.85 25.58
C PRO A 175 51.67 -13.67 24.18
N GLU A 176 52.48 -14.63 23.72
CA GLU A 176 53.04 -14.66 22.36
C GLU A 176 51.95 -14.86 21.29
N ALA A 177 50.95 -15.69 21.58
CA ALA A 177 49.84 -15.94 20.65
C ALA A 177 48.99 -14.67 20.39
N LYS A 178 48.96 -13.72 21.33
CA LYS A 178 48.29 -12.41 21.13
C LYS A 178 49.08 -11.47 20.20
N LYS A 179 50.39 -11.65 20.08
CA LYS A 179 51.26 -10.84 19.20
C LYS A 179 51.40 -11.48 17.82
N LEU A 180 51.12 -12.78 17.71
CA LEU A 180 51.27 -13.54 16.48
C LEU A 180 50.41 -12.95 15.36
N GLY A 181 51.07 -12.51 14.29
CA GLY A 181 50.40 -11.96 13.12
C GLY A 181 49.81 -10.56 13.30
N ARG A 182 50.16 -9.83 14.37
CA ARG A 182 49.69 -8.46 14.59
C ARG A 182 50.82 -7.42 14.53
N ASN A 183 50.52 -6.21 14.07
CA ASN A 183 51.45 -5.08 14.08
C ASN A 183 51.51 -4.41 15.48
N LYS A 184 52.37 -3.40 15.64
CA LYS A 184 52.49 -2.62 16.90
C LYS A 184 51.19 -1.91 17.32
N LYS A 185 50.24 -1.74 16.40
CA LYS A 185 48.90 -1.16 16.64
C LYS A 185 47.84 -2.22 16.97
N GLY A 186 48.20 -3.51 17.02
CA GLY A 186 47.29 -4.62 17.31
C GLY A 186 46.43 -5.09 16.13
N GLN A 187 46.67 -4.58 14.92
CA GLN A 187 45.96 -4.99 13.71
C GLN A 187 46.62 -6.24 13.11
N PHE A 188 45.82 -7.15 12.53
CA PHE A 188 46.36 -8.29 11.78
C PHE A 188 47.15 -7.81 10.56
N THR A 189 48.32 -8.42 10.30
CA THR A 189 49.17 -8.07 9.16
C THR A 189 48.68 -8.72 7.87
N SER A 190 48.98 -8.11 6.73
CA SER A 190 48.69 -8.70 5.41
C SER A 190 49.26 -10.13 5.28
N LYS A 191 50.51 -10.33 5.74
CA LYS A 191 51.18 -11.63 5.79
C LYS A 191 50.43 -12.67 6.63
N TYR A 192 49.79 -12.26 7.73
CA TYR A 192 48.98 -13.17 8.55
C TYR A 192 47.68 -13.58 7.83
N ASN A 193 46.99 -12.63 7.19
CA ASN A 193 45.74 -12.90 6.48
C ASN A 193 45.93 -13.76 5.22
N GLN A 194 47.14 -13.80 4.65
CA GLN A 194 47.48 -14.61 3.49
C GLN A 194 47.79 -16.08 3.82
N ARG A 195 47.95 -16.44 5.10
CA ARG A 195 48.25 -17.82 5.50
C ARG A 195 47.10 -18.76 5.13
N LEU A 196 47.44 -19.93 4.59
CA LEU A 196 46.47 -20.95 4.16
C LEU A 196 45.50 -21.31 5.29
N GLU A 197 46.04 -21.61 6.48
CA GLU A 197 45.29 -21.94 7.70
C GLU A 197 44.25 -20.87 8.10
N VAL A 198 44.53 -19.58 7.84
CA VAL A 198 43.63 -18.46 8.17
C VAL A 198 42.56 -18.31 7.11
N ARG A 199 42.92 -18.48 5.82
CA ARG A 199 41.99 -18.35 4.69
C ARG A 199 40.96 -19.46 4.67
N GLU A 200 41.38 -20.70 4.94
CA GLU A 200 40.50 -21.87 5.00
C GLU A 200 39.49 -21.74 6.16
N LYS A 201 39.93 -21.28 7.33
CA LYS A 201 39.07 -21.14 8.51
C LYS A 201 38.24 -19.85 8.56
N ARG A 202 38.47 -18.92 7.62
CA ARG A 202 37.83 -17.58 7.63
C ARG A 202 36.31 -17.67 7.60
N PHE A 203 35.76 -18.61 6.84
CA PHE A 203 34.33 -18.76 6.62
C PHE A 203 33.72 -19.98 7.33
N GLU A 204 34.47 -20.64 8.22
CA GLU A 204 33.92 -21.68 9.07
C GLU A 204 32.76 -21.16 9.93
N SER A 205 31.85 -22.08 10.26
CA SER A 205 30.72 -21.83 11.15
C SER A 205 31.19 -21.34 12.52
N ILE A 206 30.28 -20.67 13.25
CA ILE A 206 30.58 -20.15 14.58
C ILE A 206 30.87 -21.31 15.54
N GLU A 207 30.22 -22.45 15.35
CA GLU A 207 30.40 -23.70 16.09
C GLU A 207 31.85 -24.17 16.00
N ASN A 208 32.40 -24.27 14.78
CA ASN A 208 33.78 -24.71 14.55
C ASN A 208 34.79 -23.69 15.10
N LYS A 209 34.49 -22.40 14.98
CA LYS A 209 35.33 -21.32 15.54
C LYS A 209 35.33 -21.26 17.07
N ARG A 210 34.39 -21.93 17.75
CA ARG A 210 34.31 -21.95 19.24
C ARG A 210 35.27 -22.94 19.87
N GLU A 211 35.58 -24.06 19.20
CA GLU A 211 36.36 -25.17 19.80
C GLU A 211 37.78 -24.77 20.21
N GLY A 212 38.40 -23.83 19.51
CA GLY A 212 39.74 -23.31 19.82
C GLY A 212 39.78 -21.95 20.54
N LYS A 213 38.65 -21.47 21.08
CA LYS A 213 38.58 -20.10 21.60
C LYS A 213 39.23 -19.99 22.98
N ASN A 214 40.25 -19.15 23.10
CA ASN A 214 40.85 -18.84 24.40
C ASN A 214 39.92 -17.95 25.24
N PHE A 215 39.12 -18.58 26.11
CA PHE A 215 38.19 -17.91 27.01
C PHE A 215 38.87 -16.95 27.99
N ARG A 216 40.10 -17.24 28.43
CA ARG A 216 40.85 -16.37 29.36
C ARG A 216 41.22 -15.04 28.72
N SER A 217 41.40 -15.01 27.40
CA SER A 217 41.73 -13.80 26.65
C SER A 217 40.53 -12.88 26.38
N MET A 218 39.30 -13.38 26.54
CA MET A 218 38.08 -12.64 26.25
C MET A 218 37.75 -11.63 27.34
N SER A 219 37.39 -10.40 26.95
CA SER A 219 37.02 -9.33 27.90
C SER A 219 35.80 -9.69 28.77
N ILE A 220 34.86 -10.48 28.24
CA ILE A 220 33.68 -10.94 28.99
C ILE A 220 34.04 -11.80 30.21
N SER A 221 35.17 -12.52 30.16
CA SER A 221 35.61 -13.41 31.23
C SER A 221 36.16 -12.67 32.46
N ALA A 222 36.58 -11.42 32.26
CA ALA A 222 37.03 -10.50 33.31
C ALA A 222 35.96 -9.46 33.70
N ALA A 223 34.87 -9.35 32.94
CA ALA A 223 33.83 -8.36 33.19
C ALA A 223 33.08 -8.62 34.52
N SER A 224 32.68 -7.52 35.16
CA SER A 224 31.78 -7.56 36.32
C SER A 224 30.35 -7.90 35.87
N PRO A 225 29.51 -8.45 36.77
CA PRO A 225 28.10 -8.72 36.44
C PRO A 225 27.36 -7.48 35.93
N LEU A 226 27.61 -6.32 36.54
CA LEU A 226 27.01 -5.06 36.10
C LEU A 226 27.38 -4.70 34.65
N VAL A 227 28.64 -4.91 34.25
CA VAL A 227 29.09 -4.66 32.87
C VAL A 227 28.44 -5.62 31.90
N ILE A 228 28.29 -6.90 32.27
CA ILE A 228 27.62 -7.89 31.43
C ILE A 228 26.14 -7.54 31.26
N ALA A 229 25.45 -7.21 32.36
CA ALA A 229 24.04 -6.80 32.33
C ALA A 229 23.82 -5.57 31.43
N ARG A 230 24.67 -4.54 31.54
CA ARG A 230 24.60 -3.35 30.69
C ARG A 230 24.79 -3.68 29.21
N LYS A 231 25.73 -4.58 28.88
CA LYS A 231 25.95 -5.04 27.50
C LYS A 231 24.76 -5.85 26.97
N SER A 232 24.18 -6.71 27.80
CA SER A 232 22.97 -7.47 27.46
C SER A 232 21.79 -6.53 27.18
N LEU A 233 21.61 -5.50 28.02
CA LEU A 233 20.58 -4.48 27.79
C LEU A 233 20.83 -3.69 26.50
N ALA A 234 22.07 -3.29 26.23
CA ALA A 234 22.42 -2.59 24.99
C ALA A 234 22.13 -3.42 23.73
N MET A 235 22.33 -4.75 23.80
CA MET A 235 21.96 -5.66 22.71
C MET A 235 20.44 -5.78 22.54
N LEU A 236 19.70 -5.85 23.64
CA LEU A 236 18.23 -5.88 23.61
C LEU A 236 17.65 -4.58 23.05
N ALA A 237 18.19 -3.44 23.47
CA ALA A 237 17.77 -2.12 23.04
C ALA A 237 18.36 -1.70 21.68
N LEU A 238 19.18 -2.54 21.04
CA LEU A 238 19.82 -2.21 19.77
C LEU A 238 18.80 -1.77 18.71
N PRO A 239 17.66 -2.47 18.49
CA PRO A 239 16.65 -2.03 17.52
C PRO A 239 16.02 -0.66 17.85
N VAL A 240 16.02 -0.26 19.12
CA VAL A 240 15.51 1.05 19.58
C VAL A 240 16.57 2.13 19.38
N VAL A 241 17.83 1.83 19.69
CA VAL A 241 18.96 2.78 19.67
C VAL A 241 19.52 2.98 18.26
N THR A 242 19.64 1.92 17.46
CA THR A 242 20.17 1.95 16.10
C THR A 242 19.04 2.15 15.10
N ASN A 243 18.15 3.11 15.34
CA ASN A 243 17.08 3.45 14.40
C ASN A 243 17.66 4.10 13.12
N ASN A 244 18.51 3.36 12.42
CA ASN A 244 18.81 3.50 11.00
C ASN A 244 17.65 2.79 10.31
N GLY A 245 16.61 3.57 10.03
CA GLY A 245 15.39 3.27 9.27
C GLY A 245 15.10 1.81 8.89
N MET A 246 13.86 1.37 9.19
CA MET A 246 13.05 0.39 8.42
C MET A 246 12.65 -0.92 9.12
N ILE A 247 12.86 -1.11 10.43
CA ILE A 247 12.17 -2.22 11.14
C ILE A 247 10.81 -1.72 11.63
N ARG A 248 9.79 -1.84 10.77
CA ARG A 248 8.42 -1.34 11.03
C ARG A 248 7.51 -2.37 11.71
N SER A 249 7.88 -3.65 11.73
CA SER A 249 7.12 -4.71 12.41
C SER A 249 8.01 -5.89 12.83
N VAL A 250 7.55 -6.64 13.83
CA VAL A 250 8.19 -7.89 14.31
C VAL A 250 8.17 -8.97 13.22
N ASP A 251 7.20 -8.92 12.29
CA ASP A 251 6.97 -9.94 11.28
C ASP A 251 7.73 -9.70 9.97
N THR A 252 8.41 -8.56 9.82
CA THR A 252 9.17 -8.21 8.61
C THR A 252 10.51 -7.56 8.96
N PRO A 253 11.53 -8.36 9.32
CA PRO A 253 12.90 -7.87 9.38
C PRO A 253 13.41 -7.64 7.95
N LEU A 254 13.35 -6.39 7.47
CA LEU A 254 14.14 -5.97 6.31
C LEU A 254 15.58 -5.83 6.78
N GLY A 255 16.36 -6.90 6.55
CA GLY A 255 17.80 -6.88 6.75
C GLY A 255 18.47 -6.14 5.60
N ASP A 256 18.63 -4.83 5.72
CA ASP A 256 19.69 -4.14 4.97
C ASP A 256 21.01 -4.39 5.71
N ALA A 257 21.68 -5.45 5.27
CA ALA A 257 23.07 -5.72 5.60
C ALA A 257 23.94 -4.73 4.83
N LEU A 258 24.59 -3.82 5.56
CA LEU A 258 25.80 -3.12 5.10
C LEU A 258 26.94 -4.11 4.86
#